data_AF-A0AA38CA67-F1
#
_entry.id   AF-A0AA38CA67-F1
#
_cell.length_a   1.000
_cell.length_b   1.000
_cell.length_c   1.000
_cell.angle_alpha   90.00
_cell.angle_beta   90.00
_cell.angle_gamma   90.00
#
_symmetry.space_group_name_H-M   'P 1'
#
loop_
_entity.id
_entity.type
_entity.pdbx_description
1 polymer ?
#
loop_
_entity_poly.entity_id
_entity_poly.type
_entity_poly.pdbx_seq_one_letter_code
_entity_poly.pdbx_strand_id
1 'polypeptide(L)' 'FDGSCSSAGSGAGVLLVSPEGCLHPFSFKLQFENTNNTAEYEALILGLQVAKERGVKNLLARGDAELIVKQVRSIFQ' A
#
# COMPACT_ATOMS: atom_id res chain seq x y z
N PHE A 1 -3.30 1.17 -3.03
CA PHE A 1 -1.98 1.54 -2.51
C PHE A 1 -1.04 1.56 -3.69
N ASP A 2 0.00 2.37 -3.62
CA ASP A 2 1.00 2.55 -4.67
C ASP A 2 2.29 3.00 -3.99
N GLY A 3 3.40 2.39 -4.35
CA GLY A 3 4.72 2.64 -3.79
C GLY A 3 5.72 2.97 -4.87
N SER A 4 6.43 4.09 -4.71
CA SER A 4 7.38 4.56 -5.71
C SER A 4 8.75 4.80 -5.10
N CYS A 5 9.80 4.43 -5.84
CA CYS A 5 11.18 4.69 -5.47
C CYS A 5 11.96 5.31 -6.65
N SER A 6 12.74 6.34 -6.36
CA SER A 6 13.59 7.04 -7.33
C SER A 6 14.90 7.47 -6.67
N SER A 7 15.83 8.02 -7.47
CA SER A 7 17.05 8.64 -6.95
C SER A 7 16.79 9.83 -6.02
N ALA A 8 15.61 10.47 -6.12
CA ALA A 8 15.20 11.57 -5.24
C ALA A 8 14.62 11.07 -3.90
N GLY A 9 14.38 9.76 -3.76
CA GLY A 9 13.79 9.14 -2.58
C GLY A 9 12.63 8.21 -2.91
N SER A 10 12.02 7.68 -1.86
CA SER A 10 10.90 6.74 -1.95
C SER A 10 9.70 7.19 -1.10
N GLY A 11 8.52 6.72 -1.51
CA GLY A 11 7.27 7.05 -0.86
C GLY A 11 6.20 6.00 -1.08
N ALA A 12 5.18 6.06 -0.24
CA ALA A 12 4.03 5.19 -0.27
C ALA A 12 2.74 6.01 -0.24
N GLY A 13 1.82 5.72 -1.16
CA GLY A 13 0.50 6.31 -1.27
C GLY A 13 -0.59 5.30 -0.90
N VAL A 14 -1.53 5.73 -0.06
CA VAL A 14 -2.70 4.93 0.33
C VAL A 14 -3.96 5.77 0.17
N LEU A 15 -5.00 5.16 -0.40
CA LEU A 15 -6.33 5.75 -0.46
C LEU A 15 -7.31 4.76 0.17
N LEU A 16 -7.89 5.14 1.32
CA LEU A 16 -9.03 4.40 1.87
C LEU A 16 -10.31 5.01 1.30
N VAL A 17 -11.20 4.13 0.83
CA VAL A 17 -12.50 4.51 0.28
C VAL A 17 -13.58 3.86 1.14
N SER A 18 -14.45 4.66 1.73
CA SER A 18 -15.59 4.12 2.49
C SER A 18 -16.64 3.51 1.53
N PRO A 19 -17.54 2.65 2.02
CA PRO A 19 -18.65 2.13 1.20
C PRO A 19 -19.51 3.23 0.57
N GLU A 20 -19.60 4.39 1.21
CA GLU A 20 -20.32 5.58 0.74
C GLU A 20 -19.53 6.39 -0.30
N GLY A 21 -18.30 5.98 -0.61
CA GLY A 21 -17.42 6.65 -1.56
C GLY A 21 -16.56 7.76 -0.96
N CYS A 22 -16.55 7.93 0.37
CA CYS A 22 -15.70 8.93 1.01
C CYS A 22 -14.22 8.57 0.86
N LEU A 23 -13.41 9.54 0.43
CA LEU A 23 -11.99 9.37 0.16
C LEU A 23 -11.14 9.84 1.33
N HIS A 24 -10.19 9.01 1.76
CA HIS A 24 -9.21 9.34 2.79
C HIS A 24 -7.79 9.05 2.27
N PRO A 25 -7.10 10.04 1.69
CA PRO A 25 -5.75 9.89 1.18
C PRO A 25 -4.70 9.96 2.29
N PHE A 26 -3.65 9.16 2.15
CA PHE A 26 -2.46 9.16 3.00
C PHE A 26 -1.21 9.06 2.13
N SER A 27 -0.15 9.74 2.56
CA SER A 27 1.16 9.72 1.91
C SER A 27 2.25 9.58 2.95
N PHE A 28 3.20 8.67 2.71
CA PHE A 28 4.29 8.39 3.61
C PHE A 28 5.62 8.55 2.88
N LYS A 29 6.60 9.17 3.54
CA LYS A 29 7.97 9.20 3.08
C LYS A 29 8.71 8.00 3.65
N LEU A 30 9.31 7.19 2.78
CA LEU A 30 10.13 6.06 3.21
C LEU A 30 11.58 6.55 3.36
N GLN A 31 12.18 6.32 4.53
CA GLN A 31 13.50 6.88 4.89
C GLN A 31 14.64 5.87 4.84
N PHE A 32 14.47 4.78 4.09
CA PHE A 32 15.45 3.72 3.93
C PHE A 32 15.64 3.40 2.44
N GLU A 33 16.72 2.71 2.13
CA GLU A 33 16.97 2.24 0.76
C GLU A 33 15.85 1.29 0.33
N ASN A 34 15.20 1.65 -0.78
CA ASN A 34 14.06 0.92 -1.30
C ASN A 34 14.29 0.58 -2.77
N THR A 35 13.59 -0.46 -3.20
CA THR A 35 13.29 -0.69 -4.62
C THR A 35 11.83 -0.32 -4.85
N ASN A 36 11.38 -0.21 -6.12
CA ASN A 36 9.95 -0.02 -6.40
C ASN A 36 9.10 -1.13 -5.77
N ASN A 37 9.56 -2.39 -5.86
CA ASN A 37 8.88 -3.51 -5.22
C ASN A 37 8.78 -3.33 -3.69
N THR A 38 9.86 -2.92 -3.03
CA THR A 38 9.85 -2.68 -1.59
C THR A 38 8.92 -1.54 -1.22
N ALA A 39 8.93 -0.43 -1.97
CA ALA A 39 8.02 0.69 -1.75
C ALA A 39 6.54 0.26 -1.89
N GLU A 40 6.23 -0.62 -2.85
CA GLU A 40 4.89 -1.19 -3.02
C GLU A 40 4.45 -2.06 -1.83
N TYR A 41 5.35 -2.90 -1.29
CA TYR A 41 5.06 -3.64 -0.05
C TYR A 41 4.79 -2.70 1.12
N GLU A 42 5.63 -1.67 1.27
CA GLU A 42 5.47 -0.69 2.34
C GLU A 42 4.13 0.06 2.21
N ALA A 43 3.72 0.42 0.99
CA ALA A 43 2.42 1.03 0.74
C ALA A 43 1.25 0.12 1.16
N LEU A 44 1.35 -1.19 0.90
CA LEU A 44 0.36 -2.16 1.38
C LEU A 44 0.37 -2.25 2.92
N ILE A 45 1.54 -2.42 3.53
CA ILE A 45 1.68 -2.58 4.99
C ILE A 45 1.15 -1.35 5.73
N LEU A 46 1.58 -0.16 5.33
CA LEU A 46 1.13 1.10 5.91
C LEU A 46 -0.39 1.27 5.71
N GLY A 47 -0.91 0.90 4.54
CA GLY A 47 -2.36 0.94 4.30
C GLY A 47 -3.16 0.02 5.22
N LEU A 48 -2.65 -1.19 5.50
CA LEU A 48 -3.25 -2.12 6.45
C LEU A 48 -3.16 -1.61 7.90
N GLN A 49 -2.05 -0.97 8.28
CA GLN A 49 -1.89 -0.34 9.59
C GLN A 49 -2.91 0.78 9.79
N VAL A 50 -3.04 1.70 8.83
CA VAL A 50 -4.04 2.79 8.89
C VAL A 50 -5.47 2.23 8.97
N ALA A 51 -5.79 1.19 8.19
CA ALA A 51 -7.10 0.55 8.26
C ALA A 51 -7.37 -0.06 9.64
N LYS A 52 -6.37 -0.76 10.21
CA LYS A 52 -6.46 -1.36 11.55
C LYS A 52 -6.65 -0.30 12.63
N GLU A 53 -5.89 0.79 12.61
CA GLU A 53 -6.02 1.92 13.55
C GLU A 53 -7.39 2.59 13.47
N ARG A 54 -8.01 2.60 12.29
CA ARG A 54 -9.37 3.11 12.07
C ARG A 54 -10.47 2.09 12.42
N GLY A 55 -10.13 0.92 12.95
CA GLY A 55 -11.08 -0.11 13.32
C GLY A 55 -11.77 -0.80 12.14
N VAL A 56 -11.19 -0.72 10.94
CA VAL A 56 -11.72 -1.39 9.75
C VAL A 56 -11.56 -2.90 9.91
N LYS A 57 -12.67 -3.64 9.80
CA LYS A 57 -12.69 -5.10 9.93
C LYS A 57 -12.53 -5.84 8.61
N ASN A 58 -13.03 -5.25 7.52
CA ASN A 58 -13.02 -5.83 6.19
C ASN A 58 -12.53 -4.78 5.20
N LEU A 59 -11.60 -5.14 4.32
CA LEU A 59 -11.09 -4.27 3.28
C LEU A 59 -10.79 -5.08 2.01
N LEU A 60 -10.87 -4.40 0.87
CA LEU A 60 -10.37 -4.90 -0.40
C LEU A 60 -9.11 -4.11 -0.75
N ALA A 61 -7.95 -4.75 -0.64
CA ALA A 61 -6.69 -4.13 -1.04
C ALA A 61 -6.54 -4.18 -2.57
N ARG A 62 -6.20 -3.04 -3.17
CA ARG A 62 -5.89 -2.89 -4.60
C ARG A 62 -4.56 -2.18 -4.75
N GLY A 63 -3.65 -2.77 -5.53
CA GLY A 63 -2.38 -2.22 -5.95
C GLY A 63 -2.08 -2.68 -7.37
N ASP A 64 -1.18 -1.99 -8.05
CA ASP A 64 -0.71 -2.23 -9.42
C ASP A 64 0.40 -3.29 -9.49
N ALA A 65 1.09 -3.56 -8.37
CA ALA A 65 2.12 -4.58 -8.28
C ALA A 65 1.55 -6.01 -8.38
N GLU A 66 1.44 -6.53 -9.61
CA GLU A 66 0.95 -7.89 -9.91
C GLU A 66 1.70 -8.97 -9.12
N LEU A 67 3.01 -8.80 -8.89
CA LEU A 67 3.83 -9.69 -8.08
C LEU A 67 3.30 -9.80 -6.64
N ILE A 68 3.02 -8.66 -6.00
CA ILE A 68 2.52 -8.60 -4.63
C ILE A 68 1.13 -9.23 -4.57
N VAL A 69 0.27 -8.91 -5.53
CA VAL A 69 -1.08 -9.48 -5.62
C VAL A 69 -1.02 -11.01 -5.75
N LYS A 70 -0.09 -11.54 -6.54
CA LYS A 70 0.10 -13.00 -6.71
C LYS A 70 0.66 -13.66 -5.45
N GLN A 71 1.65 -13.05 -4.78
CA GLN A 71 2.24 -13.61 -3.56
C GLN A 71 1.27 -13.58 -2.37
N VAL A 72 0.55 -12.47 -2.16
CA VAL A 72 -0.42 -12.34 -1.05
C VAL A 72 -1.59 -13.31 -1.20
N ARG A 73 -1.96 -13.63 -2.45
CA ARG A 73 -2.98 -14.64 -2.76
C ARG A 73 -2.43 -16.07 -2.82
N SER A 74 -1.15 -16.29 -2.51
CA SER A 74 -0.45 -17.58 -2.60
C SER A 74 -0.53 -18.25 -3.97
N ILE A 75 -0.54 -17.46 -5.05
CA ILE A 75 -0.62 -17.92 -6.46
C ILE A 75 0.75 -17.91 -7.15
N PHE A 76 1.79 -17.46 -6.47
CA PHE A 76 3.18 -17.53 -6.94
C PHE A 76 3.88 -18.66 -6.16
N GLN A 77 4.42 -19.66 -6.87
CA GLN A 77 5.24 -20.76 -6.33
C GLN A 77 6.72 -20.50 -6.58
#